data_AF-A0A1J6W606-F1
#
_entry.id   AF-A0A1J6W606-F1
#
_cell.length_a   1.000
_cell.length_b   1.000
_cell.length_c   1.000
_cell.angle_alpha   90.00
_cell.angle_beta   90.00
_cell.angle_gamma   90.00
#
_symmetry.space_group_name_H-M   'P 1'
#
loop_
_entity.id
_entity.type
_entity.pdbx_description
1 polymer ?
#
loop_
_entity_poly.entity_id
_entity_poly.type
_entity_poly.pdbx_seq_one_letter_code
_entity_poly.pdbx_strand_id
1 'polypeptide(L)'
;MVKPVPSIKGNDIEVAETDIGTFYAVVFEAMEGDHLDLEEMTERQVYLWGKALGNLHEHLKQLPEGFRVNRPSLKERLIAAKDILPKQELAAHRECDRLLEWADGLSLSKEHYGLIHYDFELDNVMFDHEIIGKLDFDDSSVHWYAADIVYALRDGKSGDQNIYRRL
;
A
#
# COMPACT_ATOMS: atom_id res chain seq x y z
N MET A 1 0.87 7.83 -12.33
CA MET A 1 0.15 8.30 -11.13
C MET A 1 -0.89 9.27 -11.61
N VAL A 2 -2.10 9.18 -11.09
CA VAL A 2 -3.16 10.14 -11.36
C VAL A 2 -2.78 11.51 -10.80
N LYS A 3 -3.23 12.58 -11.45
CA LYS A 3 -2.97 13.95 -10.99
C LYS A 3 -4.14 14.44 -10.16
N PRO A 4 -3.91 15.12 -9.03
CA PRO A 4 -4.99 15.79 -8.33
C PRO A 4 -5.59 16.89 -9.21
N VAL A 5 -6.90 17.05 -9.12
CA VAL A 5 -7.68 18.11 -9.78
C VAL A 5 -8.04 19.15 -8.72
N PRO A 6 -7.58 20.40 -8.86
CA PRO A 6 -7.87 21.42 -7.86
C PRO A 6 -9.36 21.73 -7.82
N SER A 7 -9.86 22.05 -6.63
CA SER A 7 -11.23 22.52 -6.43
C SER A 7 -11.49 23.84 -7.16
N ILE A 8 -12.75 24.28 -7.19
CA ILE A 8 -13.11 25.62 -7.69
C ILE A 8 -12.42 26.77 -6.92
N LYS A 9 -11.86 26.50 -5.73
CA LYS A 9 -11.08 27.46 -4.94
C LYS A 9 -9.56 27.36 -5.19
N GLY A 10 -9.12 26.41 -6.00
CA GLY A 10 -7.71 26.16 -6.31
C GLY A 10 -6.96 25.29 -5.30
N ASN A 11 -7.66 24.60 -4.40
CA ASN A 11 -7.03 23.70 -3.42
C ASN A 11 -7.02 22.26 -3.93
N ASP A 12 -5.93 21.52 -3.69
CA ASP A 12 -5.87 20.07 -3.99
C ASP A 12 -6.67 19.23 -2.97
N ILE A 13 -6.80 19.73 -1.74
CA ILE A 13 -7.58 19.10 -0.67
C ILE A 13 -8.59 20.12 -0.15
N GLU A 14 -9.87 19.75 -0.15
CA GLU A 14 -10.91 20.50 0.56
C GLU A 14 -11.19 19.86 1.93
N VAL A 15 -11.42 20.71 2.93
CA VAL A 15 -11.73 20.29 4.30
C VAL A 15 -13.16 20.73 4.62
N ALA A 16 -13.97 19.80 5.10
CA ALA A 16 -15.34 20.06 5.53
C ALA A 16 -15.52 19.68 7.01
N GLU A 17 -15.78 20.68 7.84
CA GLU A 17 -16.13 20.48 9.24
C GLU A 17 -17.62 20.16 9.36
N THR A 18 -17.96 19.09 10.08
CA THR A 18 -19.35 18.64 10.28
C THR A 18 -19.59 18.25 11.73
N ASP A 19 -20.86 18.08 12.12
CA ASP A 19 -21.23 17.63 13.47
C ASP A 19 -20.73 16.22 13.82
N ILE A 20 -20.37 15.42 12.81
CA ILE A 20 -19.84 14.05 12.98
C ILE A 20 -18.32 13.97 12.77
N GLY A 21 -17.65 15.10 12.57
CA GLY A 21 -16.20 15.18 12.41
C GLY A 21 -15.75 15.92 11.16
N THR A 22 -14.43 15.96 10.97
CA THR A 22 -13.76 16.60 9.84
C THR A 22 -13.60 15.62 8.68
N PHE A 23 -14.03 16.02 7.49
CA PHE A 23 -13.83 15.29 6.25
C PHE A 23 -12.78 15.97 5.38
N TYR A 24 -11.93 15.18 4.75
CA TYR A 24 -10.93 15.61 3.77
C TYR A 24 -11.31 15.00 2.42
N ALA A 25 -11.33 15.83 1.38
CA ALA A 25 -11.68 15.40 0.02
C ALA A 25 -10.60 15.82 -0.98
N VAL A 26 -10.21 14.87 -1.83
CA VAL A 26 -9.31 15.05 -2.98
C VAL A 26 -9.98 14.45 -4.20
N VAL A 27 -9.79 15.07 -5.36
CA VAL A 27 -10.28 14.56 -6.66
C VAL A 27 -9.07 14.33 -7.55
N PHE A 28 -9.10 13.24 -8.31
CA PHE A 28 -8.04 12.89 -9.26
C PHE A 28 -8.59 12.81 -10.69
N GLU A 29 -7.73 13.06 -11.68
CA GLU A 29 -8.03 12.76 -13.06
C GLU A 29 -8.33 11.26 -13.21
N ALA A 30 -9.41 10.92 -13.92
CA ALA A 30 -9.68 9.55 -14.30
C ALA A 30 -8.53 9.03 -15.17
N MET A 31 -8.17 7.77 -14.97
CA MET A 31 -7.13 7.09 -15.73
C MET A 31 -7.78 6.17 -16.74
N GLU A 32 -7.31 6.22 -17.98
CA GLU A 32 -7.68 5.25 -19.01
C GLU A 32 -7.11 3.86 -18.69
N GLY A 33 -7.72 2.83 -19.26
CA GLY A 33 -7.32 1.43 -19.11
C GLY A 33 -8.33 0.61 -18.34
N ASP A 34 -7.97 -0.65 -18.10
CA ASP A 34 -8.82 -1.63 -17.44
C ASP A 34 -8.10 -2.22 -16.22
N HIS A 35 -8.89 -2.61 -15.21
CA HIS A 35 -8.44 -3.56 -14.20
C HIS A 35 -8.42 -4.96 -14.82
N LEU A 36 -7.45 -5.76 -14.41
CA LEU A 36 -7.30 -7.14 -14.87
C LEU A 36 -7.30 -8.08 -13.68
N ASP A 37 -7.87 -9.27 -13.87
CA ASP A 37 -7.71 -10.39 -12.94
C ASP A 37 -6.42 -11.15 -13.25
N LEU A 38 -5.74 -11.67 -12.22
CA LEU A 38 -4.43 -12.32 -12.40
C LEU A 38 -4.49 -13.51 -13.37
N GLU A 39 -5.57 -14.29 -13.34
CA GLU A 39 -5.79 -15.45 -14.18
C GLU A 39 -5.91 -15.09 -15.68
N GLU A 40 -6.26 -13.84 -15.98
CA GLU A 40 -6.43 -13.33 -17.34
C GLU A 40 -5.18 -12.62 -17.86
N MET A 41 -4.21 -12.35 -16.99
CA MET A 41 -2.98 -11.65 -17.34
C MET A 41 -2.05 -12.53 -18.19
N THR A 42 -1.59 -11.97 -19.30
CA THR A 42 -0.46 -12.52 -20.04
C THR A 42 0.85 -12.37 -19.25
N GLU A 43 1.86 -13.20 -19.57
CA GLU A 43 3.21 -13.05 -19.01
C GLU A 43 3.78 -11.62 -19.20
N ARG A 44 3.43 -10.98 -20.32
CA ARG A 44 3.82 -9.60 -20.60
C ARG A 44 3.18 -8.62 -19.61
N GLN A 45 1.90 -8.76 -19.31
CA GLN A 45 1.20 -7.89 -18.35
C GLN A 45 1.73 -8.11 -16.92
N VAL A 46 2.01 -9.35 -16.52
CA VAL A 46 2.63 -9.65 -15.21
C VAL A 46 4.02 -9.00 -15.12
N TYR A 47 4.82 -9.10 -16.18
CA TYR A 47 6.11 -8.43 -16.25
C TYR A 47 5.97 -6.89 -16.15
N LEU A 48 5.01 -6.30 -16.86
CA LEU A 48 4.79 -4.85 -16.84
C LEU A 48 4.34 -4.37 -15.46
N TRP A 49 3.48 -5.12 -14.78
CA TRP A 49 3.04 -4.84 -13.41
C TRP A 49 4.22 -4.84 -12.43
N GLY A 50 5.03 -5.90 -12.44
CA GLY A 50 6.24 -5.97 -11.61
C GLY A 50 7.26 -4.88 -11.94
N LYS A 51 7.46 -4.59 -13.24
CA LYS A 51 8.31 -3.48 -13.70
C LYS A 51 7.79 -2.13 -13.21
N ALA A 52 6.47 -1.93 -13.21
CA ALA A 52 5.86 -0.70 -12.72
C ALA A 52 6.05 -0.52 -11.21
N LEU A 53 5.98 -1.59 -10.43
CA LEU A 53 6.26 -1.58 -9.00
C LEU A 53 7.74 -1.27 -8.71
N GLY A 54 8.66 -1.94 -9.41
CA GLY A 54 10.10 -1.67 -9.27
C GLY A 54 10.45 -0.22 -9.65
N ASN A 55 9.87 0.29 -10.74
CA ASN A 55 10.00 1.70 -11.10
C ASN A 55 9.42 2.62 -10.02
N LEU A 56 8.29 2.27 -9.41
CA LEU A 56 7.72 3.05 -8.31
C LEU A 56 8.70 3.12 -7.13
N HIS A 57 9.29 1.99 -6.71
CA HIS A 57 10.30 1.98 -5.65
C HIS A 57 11.48 2.90 -5.96
N GLU A 58 12.00 2.88 -7.20
CA GLU A 58 13.09 3.77 -7.61
C GLU A 58 12.71 5.26 -7.51
N HIS A 59 11.47 5.65 -7.85
CA HIS A 59 11.03 7.04 -7.70
C HIS A 59 10.84 7.41 -6.21
N LEU A 60 10.21 6.54 -5.42
CA LEU A 60 9.96 6.77 -4.00
C LEU A 60 11.26 6.89 -3.19
N LYS A 61 12.32 6.16 -3.59
CA LYS A 61 13.68 6.29 -3.03
C LYS A 61 14.25 7.71 -3.11
N GLN A 62 13.91 8.45 -4.16
CA GLN A 62 14.45 9.79 -4.43
C GLN A 62 13.63 10.91 -3.78
N LEU A 63 12.45 10.61 -3.23
CA LEU A 63 11.62 11.62 -2.59
C LEU A 63 12.32 12.16 -1.31
N PRO A 64 12.16 13.47 -1.02
CA PRO A 64 12.62 14.02 0.25
C PRO A 64 12.01 13.30 1.46
N GLU A 65 12.75 13.23 2.56
CA GLU A 65 12.30 12.56 3.79
C GLU A 65 10.96 13.08 4.32
N GLY A 66 10.64 14.35 4.04
CA GLY A 66 9.34 14.97 4.40
C GLY A 66 8.12 14.25 3.82
N PHE A 67 8.26 13.49 2.74
CA PHE A 67 7.17 12.67 2.17
C PHE A 67 6.88 11.40 2.99
N ARG A 68 7.70 11.09 3.99
CA ARG A 68 7.47 9.97 4.92
C ARG A 68 6.72 10.39 6.18
N VAL A 69 6.46 11.69 6.36
CA VAL A 69 5.68 12.20 7.49
C VAL A 69 4.27 11.60 7.42
N ASN A 70 3.77 11.11 8.56
CA ASN A 70 2.47 10.42 8.66
C ASN A 70 2.34 9.18 7.76
N ARG A 71 3.46 8.52 7.44
CA ARG A 71 3.49 7.22 6.76
C ARG A 71 4.06 6.20 7.75
N PRO A 72 3.21 5.46 8.48
CA PRO A 72 3.66 4.64 9.59
C PRO A 72 4.52 3.48 9.09
N SER A 73 5.59 3.20 9.81
CA SER A 73 6.44 2.04 9.60
C SER A 73 5.81 0.75 10.11
N LEU A 74 6.37 -0.41 9.73
CA LEU A 74 5.96 -1.70 10.32
C LEU A 74 5.96 -1.65 11.86
N LYS A 75 7.01 -1.06 12.46
CA LYS A 75 7.16 -1.01 13.91
C LYS A 75 6.08 -0.15 14.54
N GLU A 76 5.81 1.03 13.98
CA GLU A 76 4.74 1.91 14.46
C GLU A 76 3.37 1.24 14.34
N ARG A 77 3.11 0.52 13.23
CA ARG A 77 1.87 -0.27 13.05
C ARG A 77 1.77 -1.39 14.08
N LEU A 78 2.84 -2.14 14.35
CA LEU A 78 2.86 -3.21 15.36
C LEU A 78 2.65 -2.69 16.78
N ILE A 79 3.27 -1.55 17.13
CA ILE A 79 3.08 -0.90 18.43
C ILE A 79 1.62 -0.44 18.57
N ALA A 80 1.08 0.26 17.57
CA ALA A 80 -0.32 0.70 17.58
C ALA A 80 -1.29 -0.48 17.66
N ALA A 81 -1.03 -1.58 16.93
CA ALA A 81 -1.81 -2.80 17.02
C ALA A 81 -1.76 -3.41 18.43
N LYS A 82 -0.59 -3.43 19.06
CA LYS A 82 -0.42 -3.92 20.42
C LYS A 82 -1.19 -3.08 21.45
N ASP A 83 -1.24 -1.76 21.27
CA ASP A 83 -1.94 -0.84 22.16
C ASP A 83 -3.47 -1.01 22.14
N ILE A 84 -4.04 -1.40 21.00
CA ILE A 84 -5.48 -1.66 20.86
C ILE A 84 -5.88 -3.09 21.25
N LEU A 85 -4.94 -4.03 21.26
CA LEU A 85 -5.22 -5.43 21.59
C LEU A 85 -5.68 -5.58 23.05
N PRO A 86 -6.77 -6.34 23.32
CA PRO A 86 -7.18 -6.63 24.69
C PRO A 86 -6.06 -7.27 25.49
N LYS A 87 -5.88 -6.87 26.75
CA LYS A 87 -4.74 -7.31 27.59
C LYS A 87 -4.69 -8.83 27.80
N GLN A 88 -5.83 -9.51 27.69
CA GLN A 88 -5.93 -10.96 27.82
C GLN A 88 -5.45 -11.73 26.58
N GLU A 89 -5.26 -11.07 25.42
CA GLU A 89 -4.79 -11.69 24.17
C GLU A 89 -3.28 -11.94 24.20
N LEU A 90 -2.82 -12.68 25.22
CA LEU A 90 -1.40 -12.88 25.50
C LEU A 90 -0.63 -13.47 24.31
N ALA A 91 -1.28 -14.30 23.48
CA ALA A 91 -0.68 -14.86 22.27
C ALA A 91 -0.42 -13.78 21.22
N ALA A 92 -1.38 -12.88 20.97
CA ALA A 92 -1.23 -11.78 20.01
C ALA A 92 -0.17 -10.78 20.47
N HIS A 93 -0.13 -10.45 21.77
CA HIS A 93 0.90 -9.60 22.36
C HIS A 93 2.31 -10.19 22.18
N ARG A 94 2.48 -11.50 22.44
CA ARG A 94 3.76 -12.21 22.23
C ARG A 94 4.17 -12.24 20.76
N GLU A 95 3.20 -12.40 19.86
CA GLU A 95 3.47 -12.39 18.43
C GLU A 95 3.93 -11.01 17.95
N CYS A 96 3.31 -9.93 18.44
CA CYS A 96 3.78 -8.57 18.17
C CYS A 96 5.22 -8.36 18.66
N ASP A 97 5.54 -8.81 19.87
CA ASP A 97 6.90 -8.71 20.42
C ASP A 97 7.91 -9.49 19.57
N ARG A 98 7.57 -10.72 19.17
CA ARG A 98 8.40 -11.54 18.28
C ARG A 98 8.65 -10.86 16.94
N LEU A 99 7.63 -10.23 16.35
CA LEU A 99 7.74 -9.53 15.06
C LEU A 99 8.57 -8.25 15.18
N LEU A 100 8.45 -7.51 16.30
CA LEU A 100 9.27 -6.34 16.58
C LEU A 100 10.74 -6.73 16.72
N GLU A 101 11.06 -7.77 17.50
CA GLU A 101 12.43 -8.29 17.66
C GLU A 101 13.01 -8.78 16.33
N TRP A 102 12.21 -9.49 15.52
CA TRP A 102 12.63 -9.92 14.19
C TRP A 102 12.92 -8.72 13.28
N ALA A 103 12.04 -7.71 13.27
CA ALA A 103 12.21 -6.50 12.49
C ALA A 103 13.44 -5.67 12.92
N ASP A 104 13.78 -5.68 14.21
CA ASP A 104 15.02 -5.07 14.74
C ASP A 104 16.29 -5.80 14.26
N GLY A 105 16.20 -7.11 14.02
CA GLY A 105 17.31 -7.92 13.53
C GLY A 105 17.62 -7.76 12.04
N LEU A 106 16.74 -7.11 11.27
CA LEU A 106 16.94 -6.89 9.83
C LEU A 106 17.77 -5.63 9.57
N SER A 107 18.73 -5.71 8.66
CA SER A 107 19.43 -4.52 8.20
C SER A 107 18.45 -3.56 7.52
N LEU A 108 18.69 -2.26 7.68
CA LEU A 108 17.97 -1.18 7.00
C LEU A 108 18.94 -0.45 6.07
N SER A 109 18.57 -0.33 4.80
CA SER A 109 19.32 0.43 3.80
C SER A 109 18.35 0.93 2.74
N LYS A 110 18.76 1.99 2.02
CA LYS A 110 17.95 2.57 0.95
C LYS A 110 17.64 1.60 -0.19
N GLU A 111 18.41 0.51 -0.31
CA GLU A 111 18.25 -0.49 -1.37
C GLU A 111 17.05 -1.42 -1.15
N HIS A 112 16.66 -1.65 0.10
CA HIS A 112 15.58 -2.59 0.44
C HIS A 112 14.54 -2.04 1.40
N TYR A 113 14.67 -0.79 1.87
CA TYR A 113 13.75 -0.16 2.82
C TYR A 113 13.51 1.31 2.51
N GLY A 114 12.24 1.74 2.51
CA GLY A 114 11.83 3.10 2.19
C GLY A 114 10.32 3.25 2.15
N LEU A 115 9.84 4.31 1.49
CA LEU A 115 8.42 4.51 1.25
C LEU A 115 7.94 3.51 0.19
N ILE A 116 6.82 2.84 0.47
CA ILE A 116 6.15 1.87 -0.39
C ILE A 116 4.68 2.22 -0.58
N HIS A 117 4.03 1.61 -1.58
CA HIS A 117 2.60 1.77 -1.82
C HIS A 117 1.74 1.14 -0.73
N TYR A 118 2.20 0.01 -0.20
CA TYR A 118 1.55 -0.87 0.78
C TYR A 118 0.36 -1.68 0.25
N ASP A 119 -0.39 -1.14 -0.72
CA ASP A 119 -1.58 -1.80 -1.27
C ASP A 119 -1.55 -1.91 -2.81
N PHE A 120 -0.45 -2.43 -3.37
CA PHE A 120 -0.24 -2.50 -4.82
C PHE A 120 -0.95 -3.72 -5.48
N GLU A 121 -2.17 -3.98 -5.03
CA GLU A 121 -3.11 -5.01 -5.51
C GLU A 121 -3.73 -4.58 -6.86
N LEU A 122 -4.31 -5.51 -7.62
CA LEU A 122 -4.73 -5.32 -9.02
C LEU A 122 -5.91 -4.34 -9.16
N ASP A 123 -6.70 -4.15 -8.11
CA ASP A 123 -7.75 -3.13 -8.02
C ASP A 123 -7.18 -1.70 -7.91
N ASN A 124 -5.92 -1.54 -7.52
CA ASN A 124 -5.20 -0.26 -7.51
C ASN A 124 -4.29 -0.06 -8.73
N VAL A 125 -4.35 -0.96 -9.71
CA VAL A 125 -3.53 -0.97 -10.92
C VAL A 125 -4.39 -0.93 -12.18
N MET A 126 -4.12 0.06 -13.05
CA MET A 126 -4.80 0.21 -14.33
C MET A 126 -3.88 -0.20 -15.48
N PHE A 127 -4.38 -1.00 -16.40
CA PHE A 127 -3.64 -1.45 -17.58
C PHE A 127 -4.16 -0.72 -18.82
N ASP A 128 -3.34 0.18 -19.38
CA ASP A 128 -3.58 0.81 -20.69
C ASP A 128 -2.45 0.45 -21.64
N HIS A 129 -2.66 -0.60 -22.45
CA HIS A 129 -1.64 -1.15 -23.34
C HIS A 129 -0.34 -1.52 -22.62
N GLU A 130 0.72 -0.71 -22.75
CA GLU A 130 2.01 -0.90 -22.08
C GLU A 130 2.22 0.04 -20.88
N ILE A 131 1.23 0.89 -20.59
CA ILE A 131 1.26 1.87 -19.51
C ILE A 131 0.53 1.29 -18.30
N ILE A 132 1.23 1.30 -17.15
CA ILE A 132 0.68 0.85 -15.88
C ILE A 132 0.36 2.05 -15.00
N GLY A 133 -0.93 2.28 -14.86
CA GLY A 133 -1.55 3.16 -13.89
C GLY A 133 -1.40 2.66 -12.46
N LYS A 134 -1.36 3.62 -11.52
CA LYS A 134 -1.16 3.37 -10.09
C LYS A 134 -2.07 4.34 -9.36
N LEU A 135 -3.01 3.79 -8.61
CA LEU A 135 -4.06 4.48 -7.89
C LEU A 135 -3.87 4.29 -6.38
N ASP A 136 -4.63 5.03 -5.59
CA ASP A 136 -4.74 4.88 -4.13
C ASP A 136 -3.42 4.79 -3.35
N PHE A 137 -2.83 5.96 -3.07
CA PHE A 137 -1.60 6.06 -2.27
C PHE A 137 -1.88 6.31 -0.78
N ASP A 138 -3.13 6.20 -0.32
CA ASP A 138 -3.51 6.65 1.03
C ASP A 138 -2.87 5.78 2.13
N ASP A 139 -2.67 4.49 1.85
CA ASP A 139 -2.06 3.53 2.77
C ASP A 139 -0.53 3.41 2.69
N SER A 140 0.10 4.28 1.90
CA SER A 140 1.56 4.31 1.73
C SER A 140 2.29 4.25 3.08
N SER A 141 3.39 3.52 3.11
CA SER A 141 3.99 3.05 4.36
C SER A 141 5.52 3.05 4.28
N VAL A 142 6.19 3.20 5.42
CA VAL A 142 7.66 3.07 5.47
C VAL A 142 8.01 1.61 5.79
N HIS A 143 8.46 0.87 4.79
CA HIS A 143 8.59 -0.58 4.89
C HIS A 143 9.72 -1.13 4.01
N TRP A 144 10.02 -2.42 4.17
CA TRP A 144 10.81 -3.15 3.18
C TRP A 144 10.07 -3.23 1.84
N TYR A 145 10.77 -2.97 0.72
CA TYR A 145 10.19 -3.08 -0.63
C TYR A 145 9.63 -4.47 -0.94
N ALA A 146 10.15 -5.51 -0.27
CA ALA A 146 9.63 -6.86 -0.36
C ALA A 146 8.17 -6.98 0.10
N ALA A 147 7.70 -6.13 1.02
CA ALA A 147 6.31 -6.16 1.46
C ALA A 147 5.36 -5.79 0.33
N ASP A 148 5.66 -4.76 -0.44
CA ASP A 148 4.88 -4.38 -1.63
C ASP A 148 4.73 -5.52 -2.63
N ILE A 149 5.79 -6.31 -2.84
CA ILE A 149 5.76 -7.48 -3.72
C ILE A 149 4.85 -8.58 -3.12
N VAL A 150 4.90 -8.78 -1.81
CA VAL A 150 4.06 -9.77 -1.12
C VAL A 150 2.58 -9.38 -1.18
N TYR A 151 2.26 -8.10 -0.95
CA TYR A 151 0.89 -7.58 -1.02
C TYR A 151 0.35 -7.64 -2.45
N ALA A 152 1.12 -7.19 -3.44
CA ALA A 152 0.75 -7.33 -4.85
C ALA A 152 0.38 -8.79 -5.21
N LEU A 153 1.17 -9.76 -4.76
CA LEU A 153 0.93 -11.19 -5.05
C LEU A 153 -0.15 -11.84 -4.17
N ARG A 154 -0.78 -11.11 -3.26
CA ARG A 154 -1.86 -11.65 -2.42
C ARG A 154 -3.09 -11.98 -3.25
N ASP A 155 -3.39 -11.18 -4.26
CA ASP A 155 -4.51 -11.40 -5.19
C ASP A 155 -4.45 -12.78 -5.86
N GLY A 156 -3.25 -13.21 -6.24
CA GLY A 156 -3.04 -14.53 -6.84
C GLY A 156 -3.18 -15.71 -5.90
N LYS A 157 -3.36 -15.48 -4.59
CA LYS A 157 -3.56 -16.54 -3.59
C LYS A 157 -5.03 -16.68 -3.17
N SER A 158 -5.91 -15.80 -3.66
CA SER A 158 -7.34 -15.82 -3.37
C SER A 158 -8.08 -17.03 -3.97
N GLY A 159 -7.46 -17.71 -4.94
CA GLY A 159 -7.96 -18.96 -5.54
C GLY A 159 -8.05 -20.18 -4.58
N ASP A 160 -7.50 -20.09 -3.36
CA ASP A 160 -7.49 -21.21 -2.39
C ASP A 160 -8.28 -20.92 -1.09
N GLN A 161 -9.17 -19.91 -1.09
CA GLN A 161 -10.07 -19.65 0.06
C GLN A 161 -11.32 -20.56 0.12
N ASN A 162 -11.49 -21.51 -0.80
CA ASN A 162 -12.62 -22.45 -0.78
C ASN A 162 -12.50 -23.57 0.28
N ILE A 163 -11.40 -23.64 1.03
CA ILE A 163 -11.18 -24.71 2.01
C ILE A 163 -11.77 -24.38 3.40
N TYR A 164 -12.10 -23.11 3.69
CA TYR A 164 -12.65 -22.71 4.99
C TYR A 164 -14.18 -22.53 5.05
N ARG A 165 -14.92 -22.89 3.99
CA ARG A 165 -16.41 -22.87 3.97
C ARG A 165 -17.08 -24.23 4.24
N ARG A 166 -16.36 -25.22 4.76
CA ARG A 166 -16.94 -26.50 5.22
C ARG A 166 -16.40 -26.92 6.57
N LEU A 167 -16.77 -26.18 7.61
CA LEU A 167 -17.07 -26.67 8.96
C LEU A 167 -18.23 -25.83 9.51
#